data_AF-A0A952VDZ4-F1
#
_entry.id   AF-A0A952VDZ4-F1
#
_cell.length_a   1.000
_cell.length_b   1.000
_cell.length_c   1.000
_cell.angle_alpha   90.00
_cell.angle_beta   90.00
_cell.angle_gamma   90.00
#
_symmetry.space_group_name_H-M   'P 1'
#
loop_
_entity.id
_entity.type
_entity.pdbx_description
1 polymer ?
#
loop_
_entity_poly.entity_id
_entity_poly.type
_entity_poly.pdbx_seq_one_letter_code
_entity_poly.pdbx_strand_id
1 'polypeptide(L)'
;MAQSKIEWTESTWNPVTGCNKISPGCKNCYAERLAKRLKAMGQANYRNGFKLTLQPHMLGLPLKWKKPQTIFVNSMSDLFHKDVPLDYIQQVFDVMKRASWHRFQVLTKRADRLEEVSVEIDWPENVWMGVSVESQEYVHRIDNLRRTDAHVKFLSLEPLIGPLSDLNLTNIDWAIVGGESGYGFRPINEEWVLSIRKQCEDFSVPFFFKQWGGFNKKKTGRELEGRIYSEMPQVAYA
;
A
#
# COMPACT_ATOMS: atom_id res chain seq x y z
N MET A 1 -0.80 21.87 -0.14
CA MET A 1 -0.79 20.41 -0.34
C MET A 1 -0.71 19.76 1.03
N ALA A 2 -1.62 18.83 1.36
CA ALA A 2 -1.54 18.13 2.64
C ALA A 2 -0.42 17.08 2.55
N GLN A 3 0.69 17.30 3.25
CA GLN A 3 1.77 16.31 3.34
C GLN A 3 1.22 15.04 4.01
N SER A 4 1.52 13.87 3.42
CA SER A 4 1.15 12.59 3.98
C SER A 4 1.86 12.35 5.32
N LYS A 5 1.19 11.63 6.23
CA LYS A 5 1.81 11.11 7.46
C LYS A 5 2.34 9.67 7.29
N ILE A 6 2.28 9.14 6.07
CA ILE A 6 2.75 7.79 5.73
C ILE A 6 4.19 7.93 5.28
N GLU A 7 5.08 7.19 5.95
CA GLU A 7 6.52 7.43 5.98
C GLU A 7 7.23 7.26 4.62
N TRP A 8 6.60 6.58 3.67
CA TRP A 8 7.15 6.23 2.36
C TRP A 8 6.51 6.98 1.18
N THR A 9 5.61 7.94 1.42
CA THR A 9 4.94 8.73 0.38
C THR A 9 4.85 10.21 0.76
N GLU A 10 4.81 11.10 -0.23
CA GLU A 10 4.71 12.54 0.00
C GLU A 10 3.26 13.03 0.04
N SER A 11 2.41 12.43 -0.80
CA SER A 11 1.00 12.76 -0.95
C SER A 11 0.10 11.52 -0.99
N THR A 12 -1.21 11.72 -0.84
CA THR A 12 -2.20 10.65 -1.06
C THR A 12 -3.25 11.11 -2.06
N TRP A 13 -3.70 10.20 -2.91
CA TRP A 13 -4.75 10.43 -3.88
C TRP A 13 -5.81 9.33 -3.74
N ASN A 14 -7.06 9.73 -3.51
CA ASN A 14 -8.16 8.81 -3.20
C ASN A 14 -9.31 8.95 -4.21
N PRO A 15 -9.17 8.39 -5.44
CA PRO A 15 -10.26 8.28 -6.40
C PRO A 15 -11.35 7.30 -5.96
N VAL A 16 -11.12 6.50 -4.93
CA VAL A 16 -12.13 5.67 -4.24
C VAL A 16 -12.00 5.87 -2.74
N THR A 17 -13.11 5.86 -2.00
CA THR A 17 -13.13 5.85 -0.53
C THR A 17 -13.95 4.68 -0.01
N GLY A 18 -13.60 4.15 1.18
CA GLY A 18 -14.30 3.02 1.78
C GLY A 18 -13.86 1.66 1.24
N CYS A 19 -14.15 0.60 2.00
CA CYS A 19 -13.75 -0.78 1.70
C CYS A 19 -14.54 -1.77 2.59
N ASN A 20 -14.46 -3.07 2.31
CA ASN A 20 -14.83 -4.13 3.25
C ASN A 20 -13.60 -4.93 3.73
N LYS A 21 -13.70 -5.54 4.91
CA LYS A 21 -12.62 -6.34 5.51
C LYS A 21 -12.57 -7.72 4.86
N ILE A 22 -11.39 -8.17 4.45
CA ILE A 22 -11.21 -9.49 3.81
C ILE A 22 -10.18 -10.39 4.51
N SER A 23 -9.55 -9.89 5.57
CA SER A 23 -8.54 -10.66 6.29
C SER A 23 -8.37 -10.18 7.74
N PRO A 24 -7.70 -10.96 8.60
CA PRO A 24 -7.34 -10.56 9.95
C PRO A 24 -6.52 -9.27 10.00
N GLY A 25 -5.74 -8.95 8.97
CA GLY A 25 -5.00 -7.68 8.86
C GLY A 25 -5.93 -6.45 8.85
N CYS A 26 -7.18 -6.60 8.42
CA CYS A 26 -8.16 -5.51 8.36
C CYS A 26 -8.86 -5.23 9.70
N LYS A 27 -8.67 -6.07 10.73
CA LYS A 27 -9.43 -6.00 12.00
C LYS A 27 -9.42 -4.59 12.60
N ASN A 28 -8.24 -3.97 12.72
CA ASN A 28 -8.06 -2.63 13.30
C ASN A 28 -7.75 -1.55 12.25
N CYS A 29 -8.36 -1.64 11.07
CA CYS A 29 -8.15 -0.72 9.95
C CYS A 29 -8.24 0.76 10.35
N TYR A 30 -7.16 1.52 10.12
CA TYR A 30 -7.11 2.94 10.43
C TYR A 30 -8.06 3.76 9.53
N ALA A 31 -8.17 3.38 8.25
CA ALA A 31 -9.00 4.08 7.27
C ALA A 31 -10.48 4.01 7.66
N GLU A 32 -10.96 2.89 8.21
CA GLU A 32 -12.33 2.77 8.70
C GLU A 32 -12.63 3.77 9.83
N ARG A 33 -11.74 3.85 10.84
CA ARG A 33 -11.89 4.78 11.96
C ARG A 33 -11.85 6.24 11.48
N LEU A 34 -10.90 6.55 10.60
CA LEU A 34 -10.74 7.90 10.06
C LEU A 34 -11.93 8.28 9.17
N ALA A 35 -12.46 7.38 8.36
CA ALA A 35 -13.66 7.63 7.55
C ALA A 35 -14.90 7.92 8.41
N LYS A 36 -15.09 7.20 9.53
CA LYS A 36 -16.15 7.50 10.51
C LYS A 36 -16.01 8.91 11.09
N ARG A 37 -14.78 9.32 11.44
CA ARG A 37 -14.49 10.68 11.92
C ARG A 37 -14.75 11.74 10.86
N LEU A 38 -14.27 11.52 9.63
CA LEU A 38 -14.43 12.46 8.52
C LEU A 38 -15.91 12.63 8.14
N LYS A 39 -16.71 11.56 8.22
CA LYS A 39 -18.17 11.64 8.10
C LYS A 39 -18.77 12.54 9.17
N ALA A 40 -18.41 12.34 10.44
CA ALA A 40 -18.90 13.17 11.55
C ALA A 40 -18.49 14.65 11.42
N MET A 41 -17.35 14.92 10.77
CA MET A 41 -16.88 16.27 10.44
C MET A 41 -17.50 16.86 9.17
N GLY A 42 -18.43 16.16 8.50
CA GLY A 42 -19.10 16.66 7.29
C GLY A 42 -18.23 16.67 6.03
N GLN A 43 -17.12 15.90 5.98
CA GLN A 43 -16.30 15.85 4.78
C GLN A 43 -17.05 15.12 3.64
N ALA A 44 -17.22 15.80 2.50
CA ALA A 44 -18.10 15.37 1.41
C ALA A 44 -17.78 13.97 0.83
N ASN A 45 -16.51 13.63 0.63
CA ASN A 45 -16.04 12.35 0.09
C ASN A 45 -16.22 11.18 1.08
N TYR A 46 -16.49 11.49 2.35
CA TYR A 46 -16.78 10.50 3.40
C TYR A 46 -18.23 10.58 3.89
N ARG A 47 -19.15 11.21 3.14
CA ARG A 47 -20.60 11.23 3.46
C ARG A 47 -21.18 9.82 3.71
N ASN A 48 -20.64 8.82 3.02
CA ASN A 48 -21.02 7.42 3.13
C ASN A 48 -20.21 6.64 4.20
N GLY A 49 -19.39 7.33 4.99
CA GLY A 49 -18.50 6.70 5.98
C GLY A 49 -17.48 5.82 5.29
N PHE A 50 -17.39 4.54 5.69
CA PHE A 50 -16.47 3.57 5.12
C PHE A 50 -17.10 2.66 4.05
N LYS A 51 -18.34 2.93 3.63
CA LYS A 51 -18.95 2.25 2.49
C LYS A 51 -18.21 2.65 1.21
N LEU A 52 -17.86 1.66 0.39
CA LEU A 52 -17.19 1.88 -0.90
C LEU A 52 -17.94 2.96 -1.71
N THR A 53 -17.22 3.98 -2.16
CA THR A 53 -17.73 5.11 -2.90
C THR A 53 -16.68 5.55 -3.92
N LEU A 54 -17.04 5.53 -5.21
CA LEU A 54 -16.21 6.13 -6.26
C LEU A 54 -16.20 7.66 -6.12
N GLN A 55 -15.07 8.28 -6.42
CA GLN A 55 -14.89 9.73 -6.38
C GLN A 55 -14.44 10.27 -7.76
N PRO A 56 -15.29 10.25 -8.81
CA PRO A 56 -14.88 10.64 -10.16
C PRO A 56 -14.30 12.05 -10.25
N HIS A 57 -14.81 12.99 -9.42
CA HIS A 57 -14.31 14.36 -9.34
C HIS A 57 -12.86 14.47 -8.85
N MET A 58 -12.32 13.42 -8.23
CA MET A 58 -10.93 13.34 -7.76
C MET A 58 -9.98 12.79 -8.83
N LEU A 59 -10.48 12.21 -9.94
CA LEU A 59 -9.63 11.55 -10.94
C LEU A 59 -8.53 12.47 -11.47
N GLY A 60 -8.89 13.69 -11.90
CA GLY A 60 -7.92 14.63 -12.47
C GLY A 60 -7.00 15.33 -11.45
N LEU A 61 -7.05 14.97 -10.16
CA LEU A 61 -6.28 15.69 -9.14
C LEU A 61 -4.75 15.61 -9.33
N PRO A 62 -4.14 14.44 -9.63
CA PRO A 62 -2.70 14.35 -9.82
C PRO A 62 -2.19 15.22 -10.96
N LEU A 63 -2.95 15.36 -12.05
CA LEU A 63 -2.58 16.19 -13.22
C LEU A 63 -2.43 17.68 -12.86
N LYS A 64 -3.03 18.13 -11.75
CA LYS A 64 -2.93 19.51 -11.27
C LYS A 64 -1.65 19.75 -10.45
N TRP A 65 -0.99 18.71 -9.96
CA TRP A 65 0.21 18.84 -9.15
C TRP A 65 1.45 18.94 -10.04
N LYS A 66 2.13 20.09 -10.02
CA LYS A 66 3.26 20.36 -10.92
C LYS A 66 4.60 19.82 -10.44
N LYS A 67 4.80 19.73 -9.12
CA LYS A 67 6.05 19.26 -8.53
C LYS A 67 6.08 17.72 -8.56
N PRO A 68 7.11 17.08 -9.17
CA PRO A 68 7.33 15.63 -9.04
C PRO A 68 7.25 15.18 -7.58
N GLN A 69 6.53 14.09 -7.33
CA GLN A 69 6.32 13.56 -5.99
C GLN A 69 5.89 12.09 -6.05
N THR A 70 6.06 11.41 -4.92
CA THR A 70 5.55 10.07 -4.67
C THR A 70 4.13 10.13 -4.09
N ILE A 71 3.18 9.45 -4.73
CA ILE A 71 1.75 9.50 -4.43
C ILE A 71 1.25 8.11 -4.07
N PHE A 72 0.74 7.94 -2.86
CA PHE A 72 0.03 6.72 -2.48
C PHE A 72 -1.43 6.79 -2.93
N VAL A 73 -1.81 5.86 -3.80
CA VAL A 73 -3.15 5.72 -4.36
C VAL A 73 -4.02 4.92 -3.41
N ASN A 74 -5.23 5.40 -3.16
CA ASN A 74 -6.25 4.72 -2.35
C ASN A 74 -5.81 4.44 -0.90
N SER A 75 -5.20 5.41 -0.23
CA SER A 75 -4.88 5.30 1.20
C SER A 75 -6.10 5.03 2.10
N MET A 76 -7.30 5.37 1.63
CA MET A 76 -8.57 5.28 2.36
C MET A 76 -9.56 4.24 1.77
N SER A 77 -9.08 3.35 0.92
CA SER A 77 -9.86 2.32 0.23
C SER A 77 -8.95 1.20 -0.31
N ASP A 78 -9.45 0.36 -1.21
CA ASP A 78 -8.65 -0.60 -1.98
C ASP A 78 -9.12 -0.48 -3.44
N LEU A 79 -8.22 -0.17 -4.38
CA LEU A 79 -8.57 0.08 -5.79
C LEU A 79 -9.16 -1.18 -6.46
N PHE A 80 -8.70 -2.36 -6.04
CA PHE A 80 -9.11 -3.65 -6.60
C PHE A 80 -10.30 -4.24 -5.83
N HIS A 81 -11.09 -3.42 -5.14
CA HIS A 81 -12.35 -3.88 -4.53
C HIS A 81 -13.28 -4.43 -5.61
N LYS A 82 -13.94 -5.56 -5.32
CA LYS A 82 -14.84 -6.26 -6.26
C LYS A 82 -16.00 -5.42 -6.84
N ASP A 83 -16.31 -4.29 -6.21
CA ASP A 83 -17.39 -3.39 -6.61
C ASP A 83 -16.84 -2.10 -7.24
N VAL A 84 -15.52 -2.01 -7.48
CA VAL A 84 -14.91 -0.98 -8.34
C VAL A 84 -14.91 -1.52 -9.77
N PRO A 85 -15.63 -0.87 -10.71
CA PRO A 85 -15.69 -1.30 -12.10
C PRO A 85 -14.33 -1.27 -12.80
N LEU A 86 -14.10 -2.19 -13.75
CA LEU A 86 -12.86 -2.27 -14.51
C LEU A 86 -12.56 -0.96 -15.27
N ASP A 87 -13.57 -0.37 -15.91
CA ASP A 87 -13.43 0.91 -16.62
C ASP A 87 -13.00 2.05 -15.70
N TYR A 88 -13.39 2.00 -14.42
CA TYR A 88 -12.93 2.97 -13.43
C TYR A 88 -11.48 2.73 -13.01
N ILE A 89 -11.06 1.45 -12.88
CA ILE A 89 -9.64 1.10 -12.65
C ILE A 89 -8.80 1.62 -13.81
N GLN A 90 -9.22 1.36 -15.06
CA GLN A 90 -8.53 1.84 -16.26
C GLN A 90 -8.43 3.37 -16.30
N GLN A 91 -9.48 4.10 -15.93
CA GLN A 91 -9.43 5.56 -15.80
C GLN A 91 -8.41 6.05 -14.75
N VAL A 92 -8.28 5.33 -13.63
CA VAL A 92 -7.27 5.65 -12.60
C VAL A 92 -5.86 5.42 -13.15
N PHE A 93 -5.63 4.30 -13.86
CA PHE A 93 -4.34 4.01 -14.49
C PHE A 93 -3.99 4.99 -15.63
N ASP A 94 -4.96 5.40 -16.44
CA ASP A 94 -4.78 6.44 -17.46
C ASP A 94 -4.31 7.78 -16.85
N VAL A 95 -4.86 8.18 -15.72
CA VAL A 95 -4.38 9.37 -15.00
C VAL A 95 -2.94 9.20 -14.54
N MET A 96 -2.58 8.03 -14.01
CA MET A 96 -1.20 7.75 -13.57
C MET A 96 -0.22 7.81 -14.75
N LYS A 97 -0.61 7.24 -15.90
CA LYS A 97 0.14 7.30 -17.16
C LYS A 97 0.35 8.73 -17.64
N ARG A 98 -0.70 9.56 -17.64
CA ARG A 98 -0.63 10.97 -18.07
C ARG A 98 0.16 11.86 -17.12
N ALA A 99 0.14 11.56 -15.81
CA ALA A 99 0.95 12.25 -14.81
C ALA A 99 2.33 11.58 -14.63
N SER A 100 3.05 11.34 -15.73
CA SER A 100 4.33 10.59 -15.74
C SER A 100 5.44 11.21 -14.91
N TRP A 101 5.37 12.52 -14.60
CA TRP A 101 6.32 13.20 -13.71
C TRP A 101 6.11 12.87 -12.21
N HIS A 102 5.10 12.07 -11.87
CA HIS A 102 4.89 11.54 -10.53
C HIS A 102 5.20 10.05 -10.47
N ARG A 103 5.61 9.59 -9.30
CA ARG A 103 5.63 8.17 -8.98
C ARG A 103 4.36 7.81 -8.21
N PHE A 104 3.64 6.80 -8.66
CA PHE A 104 2.46 6.30 -7.97
C PHE A 104 2.77 4.99 -7.28
N GLN A 105 2.30 4.83 -6.06
CA GLN A 105 2.32 3.56 -5.33
C GLN A 105 0.89 3.10 -5.15
N VAL A 106 0.58 1.89 -5.59
CA VAL A 106 -0.72 1.24 -5.44
C VAL A 106 -0.54 0.02 -4.56
N LEU A 107 -1.42 -0.18 -3.59
CA LEU A 107 -1.34 -1.29 -2.65
C LEU A 107 -2.71 -1.96 -2.49
N THR A 108 -2.76 -3.29 -2.51
CA THR A 108 -4.00 -4.04 -2.33
C THR A 108 -3.85 -5.28 -1.44
N LYS A 109 -4.94 -5.70 -0.81
CA LYS A 109 -5.05 -7.04 -0.19
C LYS A 109 -5.82 -8.04 -1.09
N ARG A 110 -6.30 -7.59 -2.25
CA ARG A 110 -7.15 -8.36 -3.18
C ARG A 110 -6.33 -8.83 -4.37
N ALA A 111 -5.30 -9.61 -4.10
CA ALA A 111 -4.32 -9.98 -5.11
C ALA A 111 -4.91 -10.83 -6.25
N ASP A 112 -5.93 -11.65 -5.98
CA ASP A 112 -6.64 -12.40 -7.02
C ASP A 112 -7.32 -11.47 -8.03
N ARG A 113 -7.98 -10.41 -7.54
CA ARG A 113 -8.64 -9.43 -8.40
C ARG A 113 -7.62 -8.58 -9.15
N LEU A 114 -6.48 -8.27 -8.53
CA LEU A 114 -5.35 -7.61 -9.20
C LEU A 114 -4.84 -8.47 -10.37
N GLU A 115 -4.59 -9.76 -10.15
CA GLU A 115 -4.12 -10.68 -11.20
C GLU A 115 -5.15 -10.77 -12.34
N GLU A 116 -6.43 -10.93 -12.01
CA GLU A 116 -7.53 -11.01 -13.00
C GLU A 116 -7.57 -9.78 -13.92
N VAL A 117 -7.47 -8.57 -13.36
CA VAL A 117 -7.55 -7.33 -14.15
C VAL A 117 -6.21 -6.91 -14.75
N SER A 118 -5.10 -7.55 -14.39
CA SER A 118 -3.76 -7.14 -14.82
C SER A 118 -3.62 -7.09 -16.34
N VAL A 119 -4.24 -8.03 -17.05
CA VAL A 119 -4.21 -8.13 -18.52
C VAL A 119 -4.98 -7.01 -19.22
N GLU A 120 -5.85 -6.30 -18.48
CA GLU A 120 -6.67 -5.18 -18.96
C GLU A 120 -6.05 -3.83 -18.59
N ILE A 121 -4.87 -3.83 -17.98
CA ILE A 121 -4.14 -2.64 -17.55
C ILE A 121 -2.94 -2.42 -18.45
N ASP A 122 -2.88 -1.25 -19.07
CA ASP A 122 -1.68 -0.72 -19.73
C ASP A 122 -0.73 -0.15 -18.67
N TRP A 123 0.21 -0.98 -18.20
CA TRP A 123 1.06 -0.72 -17.04
C TRP A 123 2.05 0.44 -17.27
N PRO A 124 1.86 1.61 -16.62
CA PRO A 124 2.78 2.72 -16.75
C PRO A 124 4.05 2.47 -15.93
N GLU A 125 5.22 2.85 -16.46
CA GLU A 125 6.52 2.68 -15.78
C GLU A 125 6.58 3.38 -14.42
N ASN A 126 5.87 4.51 -14.28
CA ASN A 126 5.83 5.30 -13.07
C ASN A 126 4.86 4.77 -11.99
N VAL A 127 4.27 3.59 -12.18
CA VAL A 127 3.39 2.92 -11.21
C VAL A 127 4.13 1.76 -10.53
N TRP A 128 4.25 1.87 -9.21
CA TRP A 128 4.72 0.82 -8.33
C TRP A 128 3.51 0.07 -7.79
N MET A 129 3.40 -1.21 -8.11
CA MET A 129 2.30 -2.05 -7.68
C MET A 129 2.73 -2.91 -6.51
N GLY A 130 1.93 -2.98 -5.46
CA GLY A 130 2.22 -3.82 -4.33
C GLY A 130 1.03 -4.57 -3.77
N VAL A 131 1.35 -5.64 -3.05
CA VAL A 131 0.38 -6.40 -2.27
C VAL A 131 0.73 -6.34 -0.79
N SER A 132 -0.31 -6.36 0.04
CA SER A 132 -0.13 -6.54 1.47
C SER A 132 -0.15 -8.01 1.85
N VAL A 133 0.81 -8.44 2.67
CA VAL A 133 0.90 -9.79 3.24
C VAL A 133 1.08 -9.70 4.74
N GLU A 134 0.00 -9.88 5.48
CA GLU A 134 -0.03 -9.72 6.93
C GLU A 134 0.37 -10.97 7.74
N SER A 135 0.24 -12.17 7.15
CA SER A 135 0.53 -13.47 7.80
C SER A 135 0.80 -14.56 6.76
N GLN A 136 1.35 -15.70 7.21
CA GLN A 136 1.73 -16.84 6.35
C GLN A 136 0.60 -17.31 5.42
N GLU A 137 -0.65 -17.29 5.90
CA GLU A 137 -1.85 -17.66 5.13
C GLU A 137 -2.00 -16.85 3.82
N TYR A 138 -1.48 -15.62 3.80
CA TYR A 138 -1.64 -14.69 2.67
C TYR A 138 -0.38 -14.55 1.80
N VAL A 139 0.63 -15.41 2.00
CA VAL A 139 1.86 -15.40 1.17
C VAL A 139 1.56 -15.64 -0.31
N HIS A 140 0.49 -16.37 -0.64
CA HIS A 140 0.04 -16.57 -2.03
C HIS A 140 -0.13 -15.27 -2.83
N ARG A 141 -0.45 -14.15 -2.16
CA ARG A 141 -0.61 -12.83 -2.80
C ARG A 141 0.66 -12.36 -3.49
N ILE A 142 1.84 -12.80 -3.03
CA ILE A 142 3.12 -12.50 -3.66
C ILE A 142 3.16 -13.10 -5.06
N ASP A 143 2.72 -14.35 -5.23
CA ASP A 143 2.69 -14.99 -6.55
C ASP A 143 1.67 -14.34 -7.49
N ASN A 144 0.50 -13.94 -6.98
CA ASN A 144 -0.44 -13.14 -7.77
C ASN A 144 0.21 -11.84 -8.28
N LEU A 145 0.96 -11.12 -7.42
CA LEU A 145 1.67 -9.91 -7.83
C LEU A 145 2.73 -10.19 -8.90
N ARG A 146 3.50 -11.28 -8.75
CA ARG A 146 4.56 -11.66 -9.70
C ARG A 146 4.03 -11.98 -11.10
N ARG A 147 2.77 -12.42 -11.20
CA ARG A 147 2.08 -12.68 -12.48
C ARG A 147 1.52 -11.43 -13.15
N THR A 148 1.65 -10.26 -12.53
CA THR A 148 1.28 -8.99 -13.17
C THR A 148 2.40 -8.43 -14.03
N ASP A 149 2.03 -7.58 -14.99
CA ASP A 149 2.98 -6.87 -15.86
C ASP A 149 3.48 -5.54 -15.25
N ALA A 150 3.25 -5.31 -13.96
CA ALA A 150 3.76 -4.14 -13.26
C ALA A 150 5.30 -4.08 -13.31
N HIS A 151 5.86 -2.94 -13.70
CA HIS A 151 7.31 -2.75 -13.84
C HIS A 151 8.04 -2.80 -12.49
N VAL A 152 7.41 -2.26 -11.45
CA VAL A 152 7.96 -2.27 -10.09
C VAL A 152 6.95 -2.92 -9.16
N LYS A 153 7.38 -4.00 -8.50
CA LYS A 153 6.58 -4.87 -7.63
C LYS A 153 7.09 -4.78 -6.20
N PHE A 154 6.24 -4.36 -5.25
CA PHE A 154 6.65 -4.27 -3.84
C PHE A 154 5.71 -4.98 -2.87
N LEU A 155 6.24 -5.35 -1.72
CA LEU A 155 5.47 -5.97 -0.64
C LEU A 155 5.28 -4.98 0.50
N SER A 156 4.05 -4.88 0.99
CA SER A 156 3.77 -4.29 2.30
C SER A 156 3.43 -5.41 3.27
N LEU A 157 4.41 -5.84 4.05
CA LEU A 157 4.27 -6.86 5.07
C LEU A 157 3.64 -6.22 6.33
N GLU A 158 2.43 -5.67 6.13
CA GLU A 158 1.73 -4.80 7.08
C GLU A 158 0.18 -4.98 7.12
N PRO A 159 -0.43 -4.91 8.32
CA PRO A 159 0.26 -5.04 9.60
C PRO A 159 0.85 -6.45 9.73
N LEU A 160 2.11 -6.58 10.16
CA LEU A 160 2.69 -7.90 10.41
C LEU A 160 2.07 -8.49 11.68
N ILE A 161 1.30 -9.57 11.54
CA ILE A 161 0.51 -10.16 12.64
C ILE A 161 0.87 -11.63 12.91
N GLY A 162 1.96 -12.09 12.31
CA GLY A 162 2.55 -13.42 12.49
C GLY A 162 3.88 -13.52 11.76
N PRO A 163 4.64 -14.61 11.96
CA PRO A 163 5.85 -14.86 11.21
C PRO A 163 5.55 -15.06 9.72
N LEU A 164 6.52 -14.69 8.89
CA LEU A 164 6.55 -14.94 7.46
C LEU A 164 7.85 -15.68 7.13
N SER A 165 7.75 -17.00 6.95
CA SER A 165 8.88 -17.83 6.54
C SER A 165 8.79 -18.17 5.06
N ASP A 166 9.95 -18.46 4.47
CA ASP A 166 10.09 -19.02 3.12
C ASP A 166 9.43 -18.15 2.03
N LEU A 167 9.59 -16.83 2.14
CA LEU A 167 9.09 -15.89 1.15
C LEU A 167 9.83 -16.06 -0.17
N ASN A 168 9.09 -16.32 -1.25
CA ASN A 168 9.63 -16.27 -2.60
C ASN A 168 9.67 -14.82 -3.08
N LEU A 169 10.85 -14.19 -2.98
CA LEU A 169 11.06 -12.79 -3.37
C LEU A 169 11.61 -12.62 -4.79
N THR A 170 11.64 -13.68 -5.61
CA THR A 170 12.04 -13.55 -7.02
C THR A 170 11.12 -12.59 -7.76
N ASN A 171 11.68 -11.62 -8.50
CA ASN A 171 10.95 -10.56 -9.21
C ASN A 171 10.13 -9.65 -8.27
N ILE A 172 10.59 -9.44 -7.04
CA ILE A 172 10.11 -8.43 -6.11
C ILE A 172 11.20 -7.37 -5.94
N ASP A 173 10.84 -6.10 -6.08
CA ASP A 173 11.79 -5.00 -6.11
C ASP A 173 11.95 -4.32 -4.75
N TRP A 174 11.01 -4.53 -3.82
CA TRP A 174 11.04 -3.85 -2.53
C TRP A 174 10.15 -4.52 -1.47
N ALA A 175 10.62 -4.59 -0.22
CA ALA A 175 9.86 -5.10 0.91
C ALA A 175 9.78 -4.07 2.05
N ILE A 176 8.56 -3.75 2.45
CA ILE A 176 8.24 -2.86 3.58
C ILE A 176 7.69 -3.69 4.74
N VAL A 177 8.28 -3.57 5.92
CA VAL A 177 7.82 -4.27 7.14
C VAL A 177 7.35 -3.27 8.19
N GLY A 178 6.22 -3.56 8.82
CA GLY A 178 5.68 -2.69 9.87
C GLY A 178 4.56 -3.30 10.71
N GLY A 179 4.52 -2.88 11.97
CA GLY A 179 3.51 -3.29 12.95
C GLY A 179 2.17 -2.55 12.84
N GLU A 180 1.16 -3.07 13.52
CA GLU A 180 -0.18 -2.49 13.52
C GLU A 180 -0.25 -1.17 14.31
N SER A 181 -1.11 -0.26 13.87
CA SER A 181 -1.14 1.11 14.36
C SER A 181 -2.50 1.54 14.94
N GLY A 182 -2.43 2.32 16.01
CA GLY A 182 -3.58 2.95 16.65
C GLY A 182 -4.25 2.08 17.70
N TYR A 183 -5.50 2.40 18.04
CA TYR A 183 -6.24 1.68 19.07
C TYR A 183 -6.43 0.21 18.72
N GLY A 184 -6.16 -0.67 19.69
CA GLY A 184 -6.26 -2.12 19.53
C GLY A 184 -5.12 -2.77 18.74
N PHE A 185 -3.97 -2.08 18.57
CA PHE A 185 -2.83 -2.63 17.84
C PHE A 185 -2.40 -3.99 18.38
N ARG A 186 -2.07 -4.91 17.47
CA ARG A 186 -1.37 -6.16 17.79
C ARG A 186 0.14 -5.93 17.80
N PRO A 187 0.86 -6.46 18.81
CA PRO A 187 2.32 -6.38 18.85
C PRO A 187 2.92 -7.19 17.69
N ILE A 188 4.01 -6.68 17.15
CA ILE A 188 4.89 -7.35 16.21
C ILE A 188 6.10 -7.90 16.99
N ASN A 189 6.61 -9.07 16.61
CA ASN A 189 7.82 -9.64 17.19
C ASN A 189 9.05 -9.27 16.35
N GLU A 190 10.14 -8.86 17.02
CA GLU A 190 11.44 -8.56 16.41
C GLU A 190 12.00 -9.72 15.60
N GLU A 191 11.87 -10.96 16.08
CA GLU A 191 12.35 -12.16 15.38
C GLU A 191 11.71 -12.31 13.99
N TRP A 192 10.44 -11.92 13.83
CA TRP A 192 9.76 -11.94 12.54
C TRP A 192 10.35 -10.91 11.59
N VAL A 193 10.65 -9.71 12.09
CA VAL A 193 11.26 -8.63 11.30
C VAL A 193 12.67 -9.02 10.86
N LEU A 194 13.48 -9.57 11.78
CA LEU A 194 14.84 -10.03 11.49
C LEU A 194 14.86 -11.18 10.48
N SER A 195 13.92 -12.14 10.62
CA SER A 195 13.75 -13.23 9.65
C SER A 195 13.43 -12.71 8.25
N ILE A 196 12.52 -11.74 8.12
CA ILE A 196 12.18 -11.13 6.84
C ILE A 196 13.38 -10.34 6.27
N ARG A 197 14.10 -9.58 7.11
CA ARG A 197 15.30 -8.84 6.70
C ARG A 197 16.33 -9.78 6.09
N LYS A 198 16.60 -10.91 6.74
CA LYS A 198 17.51 -11.93 6.21
C LYS A 198 17.05 -12.49 4.86
N GLN A 199 15.77 -12.80 4.72
CA GLN A 199 15.21 -13.26 3.44
C GLN A 199 15.37 -12.20 2.34
N CYS A 200 15.19 -10.91 2.65
CA CYS A 200 15.42 -9.83 1.70
C CYS A 200 16.89 -9.74 1.28
N GLU A 201 17.83 -9.88 2.23
CA GLU A 201 19.27 -9.93 1.96
C GLU A 201 19.64 -11.12 1.05
N ASP A 202 19.13 -12.32 1.36
CA ASP A 202 19.40 -13.53 0.58
C ASP A 202 18.88 -13.41 -0.88
N PHE A 203 17.84 -12.61 -1.13
CA PHE A 203 17.29 -12.33 -2.47
C PHE A 203 17.77 -10.99 -3.08
N SER A 204 18.64 -10.24 -2.40
CA SER A 204 19.06 -8.89 -2.81
C SER A 204 17.89 -7.90 -3.03
N VAL A 205 16.85 -8.00 -2.21
CA VAL A 205 15.68 -7.11 -2.23
C VAL A 205 15.87 -5.99 -1.21
N PRO A 206 15.74 -4.70 -1.61
CA PRO A 206 15.76 -3.57 -0.69
C PRO A 206 14.77 -3.73 0.47
N PHE A 207 15.27 -3.54 1.69
CA PHE A 207 14.50 -3.70 2.92
C PHE A 207 14.17 -2.35 3.59
N PHE A 208 12.89 -2.11 3.85
CA PHE A 208 12.41 -0.93 4.56
C PHE A 208 11.69 -1.32 5.84
N PHE A 209 12.29 -1.00 7.00
CA PHE A 209 11.60 -1.12 8.28
C PHE A 209 10.89 0.19 8.61
N LYS A 210 9.55 0.14 8.61
CA LYS A 210 8.71 1.31 8.77
C LYS A 210 8.48 1.69 10.21
N GLN A 211 8.04 0.73 11.03
CA GLN A 211 7.74 0.95 12.46
C GLN A 211 7.38 -0.34 13.19
N TRP A 212 7.55 -0.33 14.52
CA TRP A 212 7.03 -1.36 15.43
C TRP A 212 5.51 -1.33 15.61
N GLY A 213 4.84 -0.27 15.16
CA GLY A 213 3.42 -0.05 15.41
C GLY A 213 3.17 0.58 16.78
N GLY A 214 1.99 0.33 17.36
CA GLY A 214 1.62 0.85 18.68
C GLY A 214 0.60 1.99 18.65
N PHE A 215 0.20 2.42 19.85
CA PHE A 215 -0.75 3.51 20.03
C PHE A 215 -0.14 4.87 19.61
N ASN A 216 1.14 5.10 19.94
CA ASN A 216 1.89 6.28 19.51
C ASN A 216 3.17 5.85 18.77
N LYS A 217 3.07 5.77 17.44
CA LYS A 217 4.15 5.40 16.53
C LYS A 217 5.44 6.20 16.73
N LYS A 218 5.33 7.47 17.13
CA LYS A 218 6.49 8.34 17.36
C LYS A 218 7.31 7.92 18.57
N LYS A 219 6.69 7.21 19.54
CA LYS A 219 7.36 6.72 20.74
C LYS A 219 8.02 5.37 20.53
N THR A 220 7.44 4.51 19.70
CA THR A 220 7.98 3.17 19.41
C THR A 220 9.07 3.21 18.35
N GLY A 221 9.08 4.24 17.49
CA GLY A 221 10.17 4.49 16.56
C GLY A 221 10.25 3.48 15.43
N ARG A 222 11.38 3.51 14.73
CA ARG A 222 11.68 2.69 13.54
C ARG A 222 13.10 2.15 13.51
N GLU A 223 13.72 2.10 14.69
CA GLU A 223 15.03 1.49 14.86
C GLU A 223 14.86 -0.02 15.04
N LEU A 224 15.66 -0.79 14.32
CA LEU A 224 15.80 -2.24 14.44
C LEU A 224 17.28 -2.49 14.70
N GLU A 225 17.61 -3.14 15.82
CA GLU A 225 19.01 -3.35 16.26
C GLU A 225 19.83 -2.04 16.30
N GLY A 226 19.21 -0.94 16.73
CA GLY A 226 19.85 0.39 16.83
C GLY A 226 20.15 1.05 15.47
N ARG A 227 19.56 0.57 14.38
CA ARG A 227 19.75 1.11 13.01
C ARG A 227 18.41 1.40 12.34
N ILE A 228 18.42 2.37 11.43
CA ILE A 228 17.26 2.71 10.59
C ILE A 228 17.44 2.06 9.23
N TYR A 229 16.48 1.23 8.82
CA TYR A 229 16.42 0.62 7.49
C TYR A 229 15.42 1.38 6.62
N SER A 230 15.92 2.06 5.58
CA SER A 230 15.13 2.92 4.67
C SER A 230 15.45 2.67 3.20
N GLU A 231 15.86 1.45 2.84
CA GLU A 231 16.25 1.16 1.47
C GLU A 231 15.05 1.31 0.53
N MET A 232 15.32 1.73 -0.70
CA MET A 232 14.35 1.95 -1.76
C MET A 232 14.90 1.33 -3.05
N PRO A 233 14.05 0.83 -3.96
CA PRO A 233 14.52 0.31 -5.24
C PRO A 233 15.12 1.45 -6.07
N GLN A 234 16.25 1.17 -6.72
CA GLN A 234 16.89 2.08 -7.67
C GLN A 234 16.25 1.90 -9.04
N VAL A 235 15.14 2.60 -9.27
CA VAL A 235 14.44 2.56 -10.55
C VAL A 235 14.87 3.77 -11.38
N ALA A 236 15.55 3.54 -12.50
CA ALA A 236 15.75 4.55 -13.51
C ALA A 236 14.54 4.49 -14.46
N TYR A 237 13.79 5.59 -14.54
CA TYR A 237 12.77 5.74 -15.59
C TYR A 237 13.45 6.30 -16.84
N ALA A 238 13.06 5.80 -18.01
CA ALA A 238 13.55 6.26 -19.30
C ALA A 238 13.00 7.66 -19.67
#